data_AF-A0A2S4ULX3-F1
#
_entry.id   AF-A0A2S4ULX3-F1
#
_cell.length_a   1.000
_cell.length_b   1.000
_cell.length_c   1.000
_cell.angle_alpha   90.00
_cell.angle_beta   90.00
_cell.angle_gamma   90.00
#
_symmetry.space_group_name_H-M   'P 1'
#
loop_
_entity.id
_entity.type
_entity.pdbx_description
1 polymer ?
#
loop_
_entity_poly.entity_id
_entity_poly.type
_entity_poly.pdbx_seq_one_letter_code
_entity_poly.pdbx_strand_id
1 'polypeptide(L)'
;MGPTCPSKFQPCPDWYDVTAPSKFENRNAGSTSTNRSAGMMANTDRGPHRPRTTDGYLLRLFSIAFTMCQPNQIKRTTYAKSSQVREMRQEMFEIITRETSACDLKDLVSKFVSEVIGREIEKACQGIYLLQNVYVHKDKILKSPQYDQNKLFELHVFAGDEAGKKIVGEFKNLLL
;
A
#
# COMPACT_ATOMS: atom_id res chain seq x y z
N MET A 1 9.82 -46.84 38.98
CA MET A 1 9.25 -45.48 38.82
C MET A 1 10.08 -44.75 37.77
N GLY A 2 9.68 -44.85 36.50
CA GLY A 2 10.33 -44.11 35.41
C GLY A 2 9.83 -42.67 35.36
N PRO A 3 10.64 -41.70 34.91
CA PRO A 3 10.18 -40.33 34.75
C PRO A 3 9.05 -40.28 33.70
N THR A 4 7.89 -39.77 34.10
CA THR A 4 6.77 -39.52 33.22
C THR A 4 7.19 -38.51 32.14
N CYS A 5 6.93 -38.85 30.88
CA CYS A 5 7.09 -37.94 29.76
C CYS A 5 6.30 -36.65 30.03
N PRO A 6 6.87 -35.44 29.88
CA PRO A 6 6.08 -34.22 29.94
C PRO A 6 5.18 -34.18 28.72
N SER A 7 3.90 -34.52 28.91
CA SER A 7 2.81 -34.36 27.97
C SER A 7 2.47 -32.88 27.79
N LYS A 8 3.31 -32.17 27.05
CA LYS A 8 2.90 -30.93 26.40
C LYS A 8 3.33 -30.99 24.94
N PHE A 9 2.51 -31.68 24.15
CA PHE A 9 2.49 -31.50 22.70
C PHE A 9 2.19 -30.02 22.46
N GLN A 10 3.22 -29.21 22.21
CA GLN A 10 3.01 -27.88 21.67
C GLN A 10 2.27 -28.08 20.34
N PRO A 11 1.11 -27.43 20.12
CA PRO A 11 0.47 -27.47 18.81
C PRO A 11 1.51 -27.00 17.78
N CYS A 12 1.79 -27.83 16.78
CA CYS A 12 2.61 -27.40 15.66
C CYS A 12 1.97 -26.14 15.07
N PRO A 13 2.75 -25.10 14.72
CA PRO A 13 2.19 -23.93 14.10
C PRO A 13 1.60 -24.34 12.75
N ASP A 14 0.33 -24.02 12.56
CA ASP A 14 -0.37 -24.28 11.30
C ASP A 14 0.21 -23.36 10.22
N TRP A 15 0.52 -23.94 9.06
CA TRP A 15 1.00 -23.22 7.89
C TRP A 15 -0.19 -22.72 7.07
N TYR A 16 -0.19 -21.42 6.78
CA TYR A 16 -1.20 -20.77 5.96
C TYR A 16 -0.54 -20.07 4.77
N ASP A 17 -1.11 -20.25 3.58
CA ASP A 17 -0.70 -19.54 2.38
C ASP A 17 -1.31 -18.14 2.35
N VAL A 18 -0.48 -17.11 2.15
CA VAL A 18 -0.91 -15.72 2.04
C VAL A 18 -1.17 -15.39 0.58
N THR A 19 -2.44 -15.19 0.24
CA THR A 19 -2.87 -14.80 -1.09
C THR A 19 -3.01 -13.29 -1.22
N ALA A 20 -2.36 -12.71 -2.23
CA ALA A 20 -2.46 -11.30 -2.56
C ALA A 20 -3.75 -10.97 -3.35
N PRO A 21 -4.26 -9.72 -3.24
CA PRO A 21 -5.41 -9.25 -3.99
C PRO A 21 -5.22 -9.33 -5.51
N SER A 22 -6.34 -9.41 -6.25
CA SER A 22 -6.39 -9.63 -7.71
C SER A 22 -5.68 -8.60 -8.60
N LYS A 23 -5.25 -7.46 -8.05
CA LYS A 23 -4.53 -6.40 -8.80
C LYS A 23 -3.04 -6.70 -8.97
N PHE A 24 -2.51 -7.72 -8.28
CA PHE A 24 -1.12 -8.15 -8.40
C PHE A 24 -1.02 -9.41 -9.27
N GLU A 25 -0.04 -9.44 -10.17
CA GLU A 25 0.18 -10.54 -11.11
C GLU A 25 0.59 -11.84 -10.38
N ASN A 26 1.44 -11.72 -9.36
CA ASN A 26 1.80 -12.84 -8.48
C ASN A 26 0.90 -12.85 -7.24
N ARG A 27 0.05 -13.88 -7.10
CA ARG A 27 -0.90 -13.99 -5.99
C ARG A 27 -0.34 -14.73 -4.77
N ASN A 28 0.66 -15.59 -4.94
CA ASN A 28 1.30 -16.29 -3.83
C ASN A 28 2.44 -15.43 -3.29
N ALA A 29 2.20 -14.73 -2.17
CA ALA A 29 3.21 -13.91 -1.52
C ALA A 29 4.17 -14.74 -0.64
N GLY A 30 3.74 -15.93 -0.21
CA GLY A 30 4.50 -16.86 0.64
C GLY A 30 3.60 -17.61 1.64
N SER A 31 4.20 -18.47 2.46
CA SER A 31 3.52 -19.19 3.55
C SER A 31 3.95 -18.63 4.92
N THR A 32 2.99 -18.46 5.83
CA THR A 32 3.21 -17.96 7.19
C THR A 32 2.76 -18.97 8.23
N SER A 33 3.60 -19.19 9.24
CA SER A 33 3.28 -20.01 10.40
C SER A 33 2.72 -19.10 11.50
N THR A 34 1.57 -19.45 12.08
CA THR A 34 0.94 -18.64 13.14
C THR A 34 0.61 -19.47 14.38
N ASN A 35 0.81 -18.86 15.56
CA ASN A 35 0.36 -19.40 16.85
C ASN A 35 -0.98 -18.75 17.25
N ARG A 36 -1.85 -19.48 17.97
CA ARG A 36 -3.15 -18.97 18.47
C ARG A 36 -2.95 -17.70 19.31
N SER A 37 -3.44 -16.57 18.82
CA SER A 37 -3.15 -15.23 19.34
C SER A 37 -4.11 -14.76 20.45
N ALA A 38 -3.56 -14.23 21.55
CA ALA A 38 -4.24 -13.32 22.46
C ALA A 38 -4.15 -11.88 21.93
N GLY A 39 -5.27 -11.15 21.91
CA GLY A 39 -5.40 -9.85 21.24
C GLY A 39 -4.69 -8.69 21.94
N MET A 40 -4.35 -7.67 21.15
CA MET A 40 -3.97 -6.33 21.62
C MET A 40 -4.87 -5.28 20.96
N MET A 41 -5.36 -4.34 21.77
CA MET A 41 -6.07 -3.15 21.30
C MET A 41 -5.08 -2.00 21.10
N ALA A 42 -5.17 -1.29 19.97
CA ALA A 42 -4.36 -0.11 19.67
C ALA A 42 -5.21 1.16 19.76
N ASN A 43 -4.68 2.16 20.47
CA ASN A 43 -5.24 3.50 20.63
C ASN A 43 -5.03 4.34 19.35
N THR A 44 -6.10 5.00 18.90
CA THR A 44 -6.10 5.96 17.77
C THR A 44 -5.90 7.40 18.25
N ASP A 45 -4.81 8.06 17.84
CA ASP A 45 -4.64 9.51 17.98
C ASP A 45 -4.85 10.27 16.66
N ARG A 46 -5.61 11.37 16.76
CA ARG A 46 -6.10 12.20 15.64
C ARG A 46 -5.17 13.39 15.40
N GLY A 47 -4.77 13.59 14.16
CA GLY A 47 -4.23 14.85 13.65
C GLY A 47 -4.85 15.18 12.30
N PRO A 48 -5.10 16.47 11.97
CA PRO A 48 -5.79 16.88 10.76
C PRO A 48 -4.85 16.81 9.54
N HIS A 49 -5.42 16.88 8.33
CA HIS A 49 -4.76 16.85 7.00
C HIS A 49 -4.52 15.46 6.37
N ARG A 50 -5.48 14.54 6.46
CA ARG A 50 -5.43 13.25 5.72
C ARG A 50 -6.50 13.20 4.62
N PRO A 51 -6.15 12.94 3.35
CA PRO A 51 -7.14 12.61 2.33
C PRO A 51 -7.92 11.35 2.72
N ARG A 52 -9.24 11.41 2.49
CA ARG A 52 -10.16 10.31 2.78
C ARG A 52 -10.61 9.70 1.47
N THR A 53 -10.50 8.38 1.38
CA THR A 53 -11.10 7.60 0.30
C THR A 53 -12.59 7.42 0.58
N THR A 54 -13.41 7.28 -0.45
CA THR A 54 -14.83 6.89 -0.41
C THR A 54 -15.08 5.65 0.45
N ASP A 55 -14.17 4.68 0.40
CA ASP A 55 -14.18 3.46 1.22
C ASP A 55 -13.99 3.68 2.74
N GLY A 56 -13.75 4.90 3.19
CA GLY A 56 -13.54 5.24 4.60
C GLY A 56 -12.09 5.02 5.09
N TYR A 57 -11.15 4.77 4.19
CA TYR A 57 -9.72 4.74 4.52
C TYR A 57 -9.17 6.14 4.68
N LEU A 58 -8.26 6.29 5.65
CA LEU A 58 -7.45 7.49 5.81
C LEU A 58 -6.05 7.21 5.31
N LEU A 59 -5.63 7.93 4.29
CA LEU A 59 -4.31 7.78 3.68
C LEU A 59 -3.43 9.00 3.99
N ARG A 60 -2.12 8.78 4.01
CA ARG A 60 -1.12 9.84 3.89
C ARG A 60 -0.20 9.49 2.74
N LEU A 61 -0.31 10.30 1.71
CA LEU A 61 0.40 10.19 0.45
C LEU A 61 1.60 11.15 0.50
N PHE A 62 2.75 10.69 0.01
CA PHE A 62 3.96 11.50 -0.12
C PHE A 62 4.32 11.61 -1.60
N SER A 63 4.28 12.82 -2.14
CA SER A 63 4.77 13.11 -3.49
C SER A 63 6.19 13.66 -3.46
N ILE A 64 6.98 13.30 -4.47
CA ILE A 64 8.30 13.85 -4.74
C ILE A 64 8.31 14.37 -6.18
N ALA A 65 8.95 15.52 -6.39
CA ALA A 65 9.18 16.09 -7.69
C ALA A 65 10.59 16.66 -7.75
N PHE A 66 11.22 16.60 -8.93
CA PHE A 66 12.50 17.21 -9.17
C PHE A 66 12.34 18.40 -10.10
N THR A 67 13.10 19.47 -9.86
CA THR A 67 13.17 20.57 -10.81
C THR A 67 14.03 20.16 -12.01
N MET A 68 13.58 20.53 -13.21
CA MET A 68 14.41 20.40 -14.41
C MET A 68 15.01 21.75 -14.80
N CYS A 69 16.13 21.68 -15.50
CA CYS A 69 16.74 22.84 -16.12
C CYS A 69 16.05 23.14 -17.45
N GLN A 70 15.88 24.42 -17.80
CA GLN A 70 15.44 24.78 -19.13
C GLN A 70 16.56 24.54 -20.15
N PRO A 71 16.23 24.08 -21.39
CA PRO A 71 17.26 23.70 -22.37
C PRO A 71 18.16 24.86 -22.80
N ASN A 72 17.67 26.10 -22.73
CA ASN A 72 18.43 27.29 -23.12
C ASN A 72 19.14 27.99 -21.95
N GLN A 73 19.29 27.31 -20.81
CA GLN A 73 19.84 27.90 -19.59
C GLN A 73 21.36 27.70 -19.48
N ILE A 74 22.10 28.81 -19.44
CA ILE A 74 23.58 28.84 -19.33
C ILE A 74 24.05 28.49 -17.91
N LYS A 75 23.23 28.80 -16.89
CA LYS A 75 23.54 28.54 -15.48
C LYS A 75 23.41 27.05 -15.16
N ARG A 76 24.40 26.50 -14.43
CA ARG A 76 24.40 25.09 -14.00
C ARG A 76 23.43 24.78 -12.86
N THR A 77 23.06 25.77 -12.05
CA THR A 77 22.16 25.61 -10.91
C THR A 77 20.79 26.19 -11.20
N THR A 78 19.75 25.42 -10.89
CA THR A 78 18.36 25.73 -11.24
C THR A 78 17.47 25.39 -10.03
N TYR A 79 17.65 26.19 -8.97
CA TYR A 79 16.90 26.08 -7.72
C TYR A 79 15.65 26.94 -7.76
N ALA A 80 14.53 26.39 -7.30
CA ALA A 80 13.29 27.14 -7.12
C ALA A 80 13.40 28.04 -5.87
N LYS A 81 12.78 29.23 -5.94
CA LYS A 81 12.65 30.10 -4.77
C LYS A 81 11.70 29.47 -3.75
N SER A 82 11.87 29.78 -2.46
CA SER A 82 11.03 29.23 -1.39
C SER A 82 9.53 29.56 -1.53
N SER A 83 9.18 30.69 -2.16
CA SER A 83 7.79 31.02 -2.51
C SER A 83 7.21 30.04 -3.53
N GLN A 84 7.93 29.81 -4.63
CA GLN A 84 7.54 28.87 -5.68
C GLN A 84 7.41 27.43 -5.15
N VAL A 85 8.27 27.02 -4.20
CA VAL A 85 8.16 25.71 -3.55
C VAL A 85 6.86 25.58 -2.74
N ARG A 86 6.38 26.65 -2.11
CA ARG A 86 5.11 26.62 -1.36
C ARG A 86 3.91 26.54 -2.30
N GLU A 87 3.93 27.31 -3.38
CA GLU A 87 2.90 27.27 -4.41
C GLU A 87 2.80 25.88 -5.06
N MET A 88 3.93 25.28 -5.45
CA MET A 88 3.94 23.90 -5.99
C MET A 88 3.38 22.88 -5.00
N ARG A 89 3.71 23.00 -3.71
CA ARG A 89 3.19 22.08 -2.69
C ARG A 89 1.68 22.23 -2.50
N GLN A 90 1.14 23.42 -2.68
CA GLN A 90 -0.29 23.67 -2.59
C GLN A 90 -1.02 23.04 -3.78
N GLU A 91 -0.54 23.26 -5.00
CA GLU A 91 -1.09 22.67 -6.23
C GLU A 91 -1.00 21.14 -6.23
N MET A 92 0.16 20.58 -5.84
CA MET A 92 0.33 19.12 -5.69
C MET A 92 -0.68 18.55 -4.70
N PHE A 93 -0.89 19.23 -3.57
CA PHE A 93 -1.81 18.76 -2.54
C PHE A 93 -3.26 18.83 -3.03
N GLU A 94 -3.65 19.88 -3.73
CA GLU A 94 -5.00 20.04 -4.28
C GLU A 94 -5.35 18.91 -5.26
N ILE A 95 -4.46 18.63 -6.22
CA ILE A 95 -4.67 17.54 -7.20
C ILE A 95 -4.75 16.18 -6.51
N ILE A 96 -3.82 15.90 -5.59
CA ILE A 96 -3.82 14.62 -4.86
C ILE A 96 -5.10 14.46 -4.04
N THR A 97 -5.56 15.51 -3.35
CA THR A 97 -6.80 15.43 -2.55
C THR A 97 -8.04 15.27 -3.42
N ARG A 98 -8.10 15.93 -4.58
CA ARG A 98 -9.18 15.76 -5.56
C ARG A 98 -9.27 14.31 -6.05
N GLU A 99 -8.15 13.76 -6.52
CA GLU A 99 -8.09 12.40 -7.06
C GLU A 99 -8.35 11.33 -6.00
N THR A 100 -7.86 11.53 -4.77
CA THR A 100 -8.05 10.57 -3.67
C THR A 100 -9.48 10.58 -3.13
N SER A 101 -10.17 11.72 -3.17
CA SER A 101 -11.54 11.83 -2.69
C SER A 101 -12.55 11.29 -3.69
N ALA A 102 -12.21 11.27 -4.98
CA ALA A 102 -13.08 10.81 -6.05
C ALA A 102 -13.05 9.29 -6.27
N CYS A 103 -12.05 8.58 -5.73
CA CYS A 103 -11.82 7.17 -6.06
C CYS A 103 -11.68 6.28 -4.83
N ASP A 104 -12.02 5.01 -5.05
CA ASP A 104 -11.82 3.91 -4.11
C ASP A 104 -10.35 3.45 -4.06
N LEU A 105 -9.97 2.68 -3.04
CA LEU A 105 -8.60 2.18 -2.90
C LEU A 105 -8.13 1.36 -4.10
N LYS A 106 -9.03 0.57 -4.70
CA LYS A 106 -8.70 -0.29 -5.85
C LYS A 106 -8.31 0.52 -7.08
N ASP A 107 -8.98 1.65 -7.28
CA ASP A 107 -8.76 2.52 -8.43
C ASP A 107 -7.58 3.45 -8.21
N LEU A 108 -7.37 3.89 -6.97
CA LEU A 108 -6.16 4.61 -6.55
C LEU A 108 -4.89 3.81 -6.84
N VAL A 109 -4.85 2.51 -6.50
CA VAL A 109 -3.68 1.66 -6.81
C VAL A 109 -3.44 1.56 -8.32
N SER A 110 -4.49 1.41 -9.12
CA SER A 110 -4.36 1.39 -10.59
C SER A 110 -3.87 2.74 -11.16
N LYS A 111 -4.25 3.87 -10.55
CA LYS A 111 -3.76 5.21 -10.91
C LYS A 111 -2.29 5.42 -10.55
N PHE A 112 -1.79 4.77 -9.50
CA PHE A 112 -0.37 4.81 -9.15
C PHE A 112 0.49 4.04 -10.15
N VAL A 113 0.05 2.84 -10.53
CA VAL A 113 0.77 2.02 -11.53
C VAL A 113 0.81 2.69 -12.90
N SER A 114 -0.27 3.40 -13.27
CA SER A 114 -0.34 4.13 -14.54
C SER A 114 0.27 5.54 -14.50
N GLU A 115 0.81 5.98 -13.36
CA GLU A 115 1.47 7.28 -13.15
C GLU A 115 0.62 8.51 -13.58
N VAL A 116 -0.71 8.37 -13.63
CA VAL A 116 -1.63 9.41 -14.13
C VAL A 116 -1.54 10.67 -13.28
N ILE A 117 -1.47 10.50 -11.95
CA ILE A 117 -1.35 11.59 -10.98
C ILE A 117 -0.05 12.38 -11.19
N GLY A 118 1.06 11.70 -11.51
CA GLY A 118 2.34 12.35 -11.77
C GLY A 118 2.27 13.28 -12.98
N ARG A 119 1.70 12.79 -14.09
CA ARG A 119 1.51 13.57 -15.33
C ARG A 119 0.56 14.74 -15.16
N GLU A 120 -0.45 14.61 -14.32
CA GLU A 120 -1.40 15.69 -14.04
C GLU A 120 -0.75 16.82 -13.23
N ILE A 121 0.06 16.47 -12.24
CA ILE A 121 0.84 17.44 -11.46
C ILE A 121 1.83 18.19 -12.35
N GLU A 122 2.51 17.52 -13.28
CA GLU A 122 3.44 18.18 -14.21
C GLU A 122 2.74 19.25 -15.04
N LYS A 123 1.54 18.97 -15.55
CA LYS A 123 0.75 19.92 -16.34
C LYS A 123 0.33 21.15 -15.52
N ALA A 124 -0.11 20.95 -14.29
CA ALA A 124 -0.53 22.07 -13.43
C ALA A 124 0.66 22.94 -12.98
N CYS A 125 1.81 22.31 -12.69
CA CYS A 125 2.99 23.03 -12.19
C CYS A 125 3.79 23.77 -13.29
N GLN A 126 3.55 23.48 -14.58
CA GLN A 126 4.24 24.15 -15.70
C GLN A 126 4.14 25.68 -15.68
N GLY A 127 3.08 26.25 -15.09
CA GLY A 127 2.92 27.70 -14.95
C GLY A 127 3.90 28.36 -13.98
N ILE A 128 4.42 27.61 -13.00
CA ILE A 128 5.32 28.14 -11.95
C ILE A 128 6.77 27.80 -12.29
N TYR A 129 7.03 26.52 -12.56
CA TYR A 129 8.36 26.00 -12.84
C TYR A 129 8.30 24.64 -13.50
N LEU A 130 9.33 24.31 -14.27
CA LEU A 130 9.40 23.01 -14.93
C LEU A 130 9.83 21.91 -13.95
N LEU A 131 8.99 20.90 -13.84
CA LEU A 131 9.26 19.69 -13.05
C LEU A 131 9.55 18.51 -13.97
N GLN A 132 10.37 17.59 -13.48
CA GLN A 132 10.60 16.28 -14.05
C GLN A 132 10.42 15.22 -12.96
N ASN A 133 10.05 14.01 -13.37
CA ASN A 133 10.06 12.84 -12.48
C ASN A 133 9.19 13.07 -11.24
N VAL A 134 7.91 13.38 -11.46
CA VAL A 134 6.93 13.53 -10.39
C VAL A 134 6.34 12.16 -10.04
N TYR A 135 6.61 11.70 -8.82
CA TYR A 135 6.17 10.39 -8.37
C TYR A 135 5.49 10.45 -7.00
N VAL A 136 4.59 9.50 -6.78
CA VAL A 136 4.12 9.14 -5.44
C VAL A 136 5.16 8.21 -4.83
N HIS A 137 5.85 8.68 -3.80
CA HIS A 137 6.97 7.95 -3.21
C HIS A 137 6.54 6.95 -2.15
N LYS A 138 5.58 7.33 -1.30
CA LYS A 138 5.10 6.50 -0.18
C LYS A 138 3.63 6.76 0.09
N ASP A 139 2.89 5.68 0.30
CA ASP A 139 1.51 5.73 0.75
C ASP A 139 1.37 4.97 2.05
N LYS A 140 0.86 5.65 3.07
CA LYS A 140 0.64 5.07 4.40
C LYS A 140 -0.84 5.05 4.70
N ILE A 141 -1.35 3.87 5.05
CA ILE A 141 -2.69 3.72 5.62
C ILE A 141 -2.60 4.11 7.09
N LEU A 142 -3.41 5.09 7.48
CA LEU A 142 -3.44 5.61 8.85
C LEU A 142 -4.61 5.04 9.65
N LYS A 143 -5.74 4.80 8.98
CA LYS A 143 -6.88 4.12 9.57
C LYS A 143 -7.52 3.24 8.53
N SER A 144 -7.65 1.96 8.86
CA SER A 144 -8.52 1.03 8.16
C SER A 144 -9.97 1.21 8.68
N PRO A 145 -10.98 1.15 7.79
CA PRO A 145 -12.37 1.04 8.19
C PRO A 145 -12.62 -0.31 8.89
N GLN A 146 -13.81 -0.45 9.48
CA GLN A 146 -14.22 -1.73 10.05
C GLN A 146 -14.30 -2.80 8.96
N TYR A 147 -14.05 -4.04 9.37
CA TYR A 147 -13.92 -5.18 8.46
C TYR A 147 -15.30 -5.61 7.92
N ASP A 148 -15.47 -5.50 6.61
CA ASP A 148 -16.65 -5.97 5.88
C ASP A 148 -16.29 -7.19 5.02
N GLN A 149 -16.94 -8.33 5.24
CA GLN A 149 -16.70 -9.56 4.48
C GLN A 149 -17.00 -9.37 2.98
N ASN A 150 -18.04 -8.61 2.63
CA ASN A 150 -18.45 -8.40 1.24
C ASN A 150 -17.38 -7.67 0.42
N LYS A 151 -16.78 -6.60 0.96
CA LYS A 151 -15.68 -5.85 0.30
C LYS A 151 -14.43 -6.71 0.13
N LEU A 152 -14.18 -7.63 1.06
CA LEU A 152 -13.06 -8.56 0.97
C LEU A 152 -13.26 -9.57 -0.15
N PHE A 153 -14.43 -10.20 -0.25
CA PHE A 153 -14.71 -11.16 -1.31
C PHE A 153 -14.58 -10.50 -2.68
N GLU A 154 -15.11 -9.27 -2.85
CA GLU A 154 -14.98 -8.47 -4.07
C GLU A 154 -13.53 -8.20 -4.51
N LEU A 155 -12.59 -8.09 -3.58
CA LEU A 155 -11.16 -7.92 -3.88
C LEU A 155 -10.51 -9.21 -4.41
N HIS A 156 -11.09 -10.36 -4.04
CA HIS A 156 -10.56 -11.68 -4.32
C HIS A 156 -11.35 -12.46 -5.39
N VAL A 157 -12.44 -11.92 -5.98
CA VAL A 157 -13.43 -12.65 -6.84
C VAL A 157 -12.85 -13.37 -8.06
N PHE A 158 -11.63 -13.08 -8.52
CA PHE A 158 -10.93 -13.99 -9.44
C PHE A 158 -10.40 -15.26 -8.75
N ALA A 159 -10.96 -15.65 -7.60
CA ALA A 159 -10.71 -16.91 -6.92
C ALA A 159 -11.85 -17.89 -7.25
N GLY A 160 -12.09 -18.11 -8.53
CA GLY A 160 -12.60 -19.40 -8.96
C GLY A 160 -11.46 -20.40 -8.79
N ASP A 161 -11.66 -21.35 -7.88
CA ASP A 161 -11.03 -22.69 -7.87
C ASP A 161 -9.72 -22.98 -7.13
N GLU A 162 -9.10 -22.08 -6.34
CA GLU A 162 -7.98 -22.49 -5.46
C GLU A 162 -7.98 -21.81 -4.07
N ALA A 163 -9.13 -21.81 -3.39
CA ALA A 163 -9.16 -21.51 -1.96
C ALA A 163 -8.76 -22.75 -1.15
N GLY A 164 -7.47 -22.88 -0.84
CA GLY A 164 -6.96 -23.70 0.26
C GLY A 164 -6.56 -25.13 -0.09
N LYS A 165 -5.42 -25.32 -0.75
CA LYS A 165 -4.66 -26.58 -0.60
C LYS A 165 -4.02 -26.56 0.79
N LYS A 166 -4.59 -27.27 1.76
CA LYS A 166 -3.81 -27.71 2.92
C LYS A 166 -2.66 -28.54 2.38
N ILE A 167 -1.43 -28.05 2.50
CA ILE A 167 -0.23 -28.84 2.25
C ILE A 167 -0.18 -29.86 3.38
N VAL A 168 -0.78 -31.03 3.18
CA VAL A 168 -0.52 -32.20 4.01
C VAL A 168 0.91 -32.58 3.70
N GLY A 169 1.82 -32.25 4.63
CA GLY A 169 3.24 -32.53 4.47
C GLY A 169 3.48 -34.02 4.27
N GLU A 170 3.85 -34.42 3.06
CA GLU A 170 4.49 -35.71 2.80
C GLU A 170 5.93 -35.67 3.29
N PHE A 171 6.12 -35.62 4.62
CA PHE A 171 7.42 -35.83 5.26
C PHE A 171 7.44 -37.13 6.08
N LYS A 172 6.83 -38.18 5.53
CA LYS A 172 7.05 -39.55 5.97
C LYS A 172 7.03 -40.46 4.75
N ASN A 173 8.20 -40.67 4.14
CA ASN A 173 8.63 -41.92 3.49
C ASN A 173 10.05 -41.78 2.91
N LEU A 174 10.95 -41.15 3.66
CA LEU A 174 12.40 -41.16 3.38
C LEU A 174 13.17 -41.37 4.67
N LEU A 175 12.99 -42.55 5.27
CA LEU A 175 14.00 -43.29 6.00
C LEU A 175 13.43 -44.68 6.29
N LEU A 176 14.24 -45.69 5.95
CA LEU A 176 14.07 -47.11 6.28
C LEU A 176 13.63 -47.32 7.74
#